data_AF-A0A1V4HNF7-F1
#
_entry.id   AF-A0A1V4HNF7-F1
#
_cell.length_a   1.000
_cell.length_b   1.000
_cell.length_c   1.000
_cell.angle_alpha   90.00
_cell.angle_beta   90.00
_cell.angle_gamma   90.00
#
_symmetry.space_group_name_H-M   'P 1'
#
loop_
_entity.id
_entity.type
_entity.pdbx_description
1 polymer ?
#
loop_
_entity_poly.entity_id
_entity_poly.type
_entity_poly.pdbx_seq_one_letter_code
_entity_poly.pdbx_strand_id
1 'polypeptide(L)'
;MYTPIPIKRSSRYGNNYWVSFSRKLNRNVRLFNHLEYDHWVLVETNPLITSFCEQPLRNHQQMDEGIVETIFDMWTLDLDGIETFVEVKYAQELDPRNPKSKIHSSRAMLKKVKDKD
;
A
#
# COMPACT_ATOMS: atom_id res chain seq x y z
N MET A 1 15.23 -2.32 4.63
CA MET A 1 14.01 -1.50 4.44
C MET A 1 13.61 -1.55 2.97
N TYR A 2 12.31 -1.48 2.70
CA TYR A 2 11.77 -1.51 1.33
C TYR A 2 12.10 -0.23 0.56
N THR A 3 12.09 -0.33 -0.78
CA THR A 3 12.24 0.80 -1.70
C THR A 3 11.03 0.80 -2.63
N PRO A 4 10.42 1.98 -2.91
CA PRO A 4 9.25 2.03 -3.77
C PRO A 4 9.58 1.51 -5.16
N ILE A 5 8.76 0.59 -5.65
CA ILE A 5 8.89 0.05 -6.99
C ILE A 5 8.63 1.20 -7.98
N PRO A 6 9.52 1.43 -8.97
CA PRO A 6 9.29 2.46 -9.97
C PRO A 6 8.04 2.15 -10.81
N ILE A 7 7.01 2.97 -10.65
CA ILE A 7 5.76 2.88 -11.43
C ILE A 7 5.66 4.12 -12.32
N LYS A 8 5.39 3.92 -13.61
CA LYS A 8 5.14 5.01 -14.55
C LYS A 8 3.85 5.74 -14.15
N ARG A 9 3.88 7.06 -14.01
CA ARG A 9 2.67 7.87 -13.74
C ARG A 9 1.52 7.58 -14.72
N SER A 10 1.85 7.30 -15.97
CA SER A 10 0.86 7.00 -17.02
C SER A 10 0.12 5.66 -16.83
N SER A 11 0.56 4.79 -15.90
CA SER A 11 -0.09 3.48 -15.68
C SER A 11 -1.46 3.60 -14.99
N ARG A 12 -1.76 4.73 -14.34
CA ARG A 12 -3.05 5.00 -13.68
C ARG A 12 -3.69 6.28 -14.21
N TYR A 13 -3.92 6.32 -15.53
CA TYR A 13 -4.55 7.47 -16.20
C TYR A 13 -5.95 7.76 -15.63
N GLY A 14 -6.26 9.03 -15.37
CA GLY A 14 -7.54 9.47 -14.80
C GLY A 14 -7.57 9.56 -13.27
N ASN A 15 -6.54 9.07 -12.57
CA ASN A 15 -6.42 9.24 -11.12
C ASN A 15 -5.55 10.45 -10.76
N ASN A 16 -5.80 11.02 -9.58
CA ASN A 16 -4.95 12.05 -9.02
C ASN A 16 -3.60 11.47 -8.57
N TYR A 17 -2.54 12.20 -8.87
CA TYR A 17 -1.16 11.82 -8.57
C TYR A 17 -0.55 12.85 -7.62
N TRP A 18 -0.02 12.37 -6.51
CA TRP A 18 0.53 13.20 -5.45
C TRP A 18 2.02 12.93 -5.28
N VAL A 19 2.78 14.01 -5.09
CA VAL A 19 4.19 13.94 -4.68
C VAL A 19 4.32 14.81 -3.44
N SER A 20 4.66 14.18 -2.32
CA SER A 20 4.70 14.84 -1.01
C SER A 20 6.00 14.54 -0.31
N PHE A 21 6.61 15.55 0.32
CA PHE A 21 7.80 15.34 1.15
C PHE A 21 7.40 14.72 2.50
N SER A 22 8.00 13.57 2.84
CA SER A 22 7.88 12.95 4.15
C SER A 22 9.05 13.37 5.03
N ARG A 23 8.73 13.85 6.24
CA ARG A 23 9.76 14.16 7.25
C ARG A 23 10.27 12.87 7.91
N LYS A 24 9.39 11.89 8.14
CA LYS A 24 9.76 10.58 8.70
C LYS A 24 10.78 9.86 7.82
N LEU A 25 10.65 9.97 6.49
CA LEU A 25 11.53 9.28 5.54
C LEU A 25 12.63 10.19 4.95
N ASN A 26 12.54 11.50 5.15
CA ASN A 26 13.41 12.50 4.54
C ASN A 26 13.52 12.37 3.01
N ARG A 27 12.40 12.07 2.35
CA ARG A 27 12.30 11.96 0.88
C ARG A 27 10.88 12.23 0.41
N ASN A 28 10.75 12.40 -0.91
CA ASN A 28 9.43 12.45 -1.53
C ASN A 28 8.80 11.06 -1.60
N VAL A 29 7.49 11.01 -1.33
CA VAL A 29 6.59 9.87 -1.45
C VAL A 29 5.69 10.11 -2.65
N ARG A 30 5.40 9.05 -3.43
CA ARG A 30 4.57 9.12 -4.64
C ARG A 30 3.28 8.31 -4.44
N LEU A 31 2.12 8.93 -4.66
CA LEU A 31 0.83 8.31 -4.38
C LEU A 31 -0.07 8.45 -5.61
N PHE A 32 -0.73 7.38 -6.01
CA PHE A 32 -1.38 7.23 -7.32
C PHE A 32 -2.90 7.38 -7.29
N ASN A 33 -3.48 7.69 -6.13
CA ASN A 33 -4.87 8.11 -6.00
C ASN A 33 -5.08 8.92 -4.70
N HIS A 34 -6.29 9.47 -4.51
CA HIS A 34 -6.64 10.23 -3.30
C HIS A 34 -6.63 9.40 -2.03
N LEU A 35 -7.15 8.18 -2.08
CA LEU A 35 -7.23 7.32 -0.91
C LEU A 35 -5.85 6.92 -0.40
N GLU A 36 -4.89 6.69 -1.30
CA GLU A 36 -3.47 6.51 -0.97
C GLU A 36 -2.89 7.76 -0.28
N TYR A 37 -3.26 8.96 -0.75
CA TYR A 37 -2.86 10.23 -0.10
C TYR A 37 -3.44 10.38 1.30
N ASP A 38 -4.74 10.16 1.47
CA ASP A 38 -5.42 10.27 2.75
C ASP A 38 -4.84 9.26 3.76
N HIS A 39 -4.61 8.02 3.32
CA HIS A 39 -3.96 7.00 4.15
C HIS A 39 -2.52 7.38 4.51
N TRP A 40 -1.75 7.92 3.57
CA TRP A 40 -0.39 8.39 3.85
C TRP A 40 -0.36 9.48 4.92
N VAL A 41 -1.31 10.42 4.94
CA VAL A 41 -1.38 11.44 5.99
C VAL A 41 -1.53 10.80 7.37
N LEU A 42 -2.36 9.76 7.50
CA LEU A 42 -2.51 9.02 8.76
C LEU A 42 -1.22 8.31 9.16
N VAL A 43 -0.50 7.71 8.20
CA VAL A 43 0.78 7.03 8.45
C VAL A 43 1.89 8.01 8.82
N GLU A 44 2.03 9.11 8.08
CA GLU A 44 3.05 10.15 8.31
C GLU A 44 2.83 10.87 9.65
N THR A 45 1.59 10.99 10.12
CA THR A 45 1.27 11.67 11.38
C THR A 45 1.23 10.74 12.59
N ASN A 46 1.18 9.42 12.38
CA ASN A 46 1.14 8.46 13.48
C ASN A 46 2.50 8.35 14.19
N PRO A 47 2.61 8.70 15.48
CA PRO A 47 3.87 8.62 16.22
C PRO A 47 4.32 7.18 16.48
N LEU A 48 3.42 6.20 16.42
CA LEU A 48 3.75 4.78 16.62
C LEU A 48 4.42 4.15 15.40
N ILE A 49 4.37 4.79 14.23
CA ILE A 49 5.02 4.31 13.01
C ILE A 49 6.42 4.93 12.93
N THR A 50 7.43 4.07 12.88
CA THR A 50 8.85 4.47 12.83
C THR A 50 9.35 4.65 11.39
N SER A 51 8.83 3.86 10.45
CA SER A 51 9.18 3.94 9.04
C SER A 51 8.06 3.38 8.17
N PHE A 52 8.05 3.73 6.89
CA PHE A 52 7.11 3.21 5.91
C PHE A 52 7.67 3.31 4.48
N CYS A 53 6.99 2.66 3.53
CA CYS A 53 7.35 2.68 2.12
C CYS A 53 6.08 2.53 1.27
N GLU A 54 5.84 3.48 0.37
CA GLU A 54 4.83 3.35 -0.69
C GLU A 54 5.27 2.29 -1.71
N GLN A 55 4.30 1.59 -2.31
CA GLN A 55 4.52 0.59 -3.37
C GLN A 55 5.73 -0.34 -3.15
N PRO A 56 5.81 -1.02 -1.98
CA PRO A 56 7.04 -1.66 -1.51
C PRO A 56 7.34 -3.00 -2.21
N LEU A 57 6.30 -3.71 -2.67
CA LEU A 57 6.42 -5.11 -3.09
C LEU A 57 5.29 -5.50 -4.07
N ARG A 58 5.65 -6.26 -5.11
CA ARG A 58 4.70 -6.96 -6.00
C ARG A 58 4.20 -8.22 -5.32
N ASN A 59 2.89 -8.43 -5.36
CA ASN A 59 2.22 -9.63 -4.93
C ASN A 59 1.65 -10.36 -6.16
N HIS A 60 1.78 -11.68 -6.19
CA HIS A 60 1.19 -12.52 -7.23
C HIS A 60 0.07 -13.33 -6.60
N GLN A 61 -1.15 -13.12 -7.05
CA GLN A 61 -2.32 -13.83 -6.55
C GLN A 61 -2.81 -14.80 -7.62
N GLN A 62 -2.89 -16.08 -7.27
CA GLN A 62 -3.60 -17.07 -8.07
C GLN A 62 -5.10 -16.81 -7.95
N MET A 63 -5.76 -16.56 -9.08
CA MET A 63 -7.22 -16.49 -9.21
C MET A 63 -7.70 -17.57 -10.19
N ASP A 64 -9.01 -17.80 -10.23
CA ASP A 64 -9.63 -18.78 -11.14
C ASP A 64 -9.31 -18.49 -12.62
N GLU A 65 -9.14 -17.20 -12.97
CA GLU A 65 -8.85 -16.73 -14.32
C GLU A 65 -7.33 -16.63 -14.63
N GLY A 66 -6.46 -16.94 -13.66
CA GLY A 66 -5.00 -16.89 -13.82
C GLY A 66 -4.27 -16.15 -12.70
N ILE A 67 -2.98 -15.87 -12.92
CA ILE A 67 -2.15 -15.11 -11.96
C ILE A 67 -2.39 -13.61 -12.19
N VAL A 68 -2.86 -12.93 -11.15
CA VAL A 68 -2.98 -11.47 -11.12
C VAL A 68 -1.81 -10.90 -10.33
N GLU A 69 -1.09 -9.97 -10.94
CA GLU A 69 -0.03 -9.21 -10.26
C GLU A 69 -0.59 -7.91 -9.69
N THR A 70 -0.39 -7.69 -8.40
CA THR A 70 -0.74 -6.45 -7.70
C THR A 70 0.46 -5.88 -6.98
N ILE A 71 0.39 -4.61 -6.57
CA ILE A 71 1.44 -3.97 -5.77
C ILE A 71 0.74 -3.41 -4.54
N PHE A 72 1.22 -3.75 -3.34
CA PHE A 72 0.70 -3.17 -2.12
C PHE A 72 0.82 -1.65 -2.16
N ASP A 73 -0.17 -0.93 -1.65
CA ASP A 73 -0.10 0.52 -1.61
C ASP A 73 0.98 1.01 -0.63
N MET A 74 1.15 0.33 0.51
CA MET A 74 2.11 0.74 1.54
C MET A 74 2.63 -0.41 2.39
N TRP A 75 3.85 -0.27 2.90
CA TRP A 75 4.41 -1.03 4.03
C TRP A 75 4.67 -0.08 5.20
N THR A 76 4.42 -0.51 6.43
CA THR A 76 4.69 0.25 7.66
C THR A 76 5.45 -0.61 8.68
N LEU A 77 6.32 0.04 9.44
CA LEU A 77 7.00 -0.52 10.61
C LEU A 77 6.63 0.30 11.85
N ASP A 78 6.13 -0.34 12.90
CA ASP A 78 5.80 0.33 14.15
C ASP A 78 6.95 0.29 15.19
N LEU A 79 6.73 0.90 16.35
CA LEU A 79 7.68 0.95 17.46
C LEU A 79 7.95 -0.43 18.09
N ASP A 80 7.02 -1.37 17.97
CA ASP A 80 7.14 -2.74 18.47
C ASP A 80 7.86 -3.66 17.45
N GLY A 81 8.24 -3.12 16.30
CA GLY A 81 8.91 -3.84 15.23
C GLY A 81 7.98 -4.69 14.37
N ILE A 82 6.67 -4.45 14.43
CA ILE A 82 5.68 -5.14 13.61
C ILE A 82 5.66 -4.52 12.22
N GLU A 83 5.85 -5.36 11.21
CA GLU A 83 5.71 -4.98 9.82
C GLU A 83 4.28 -5.26 9.33
N THR A 84 3.70 -4.31 8.60
CA THR A 84 2.37 -4.46 7.99
C THR A 84 2.41 -4.02 6.53
N PHE A 85 1.87 -4.86 5.64
CA PHE A 85 1.54 -4.47 4.26
C PHE A 85 0.07 -4.05 4.19
N VAL A 86 -0.20 -2.97 3.47
CA VAL A 86 -1.50 -2.31 3.39
C VAL A 86 -1.91 -2.15 1.94
N GLU A 87 -3.16 -2.49 1.68
CA GLU A 87 -3.91 -2.15 0.46
C GLU A 87 -5.11 -1.30 0.89
N VAL A 88 -5.30 -0.14 0.26
CA VAL A 88 -6.38 0.80 0.59
C VAL A 88 -7.46 0.75 -0.50
N LYS A 89 -8.71 0.55 -0.10
CA LYS A 89 -9.88 0.49 -1.00
C LYS A 89 -11.06 1.26 -0.42
N TYR A 90 -11.91 1.77 -1.28
CA TYR A 90 -13.21 2.28 -0.84
C TYR A 90 -14.11 1.12 -0.40
N ALA A 91 -14.97 1.35 0.60
CA ALA A 91 -15.86 0.31 1.12
C ALA A 91 -16.76 -0.31 0.04
N GLN A 92 -17.17 0.49 -0.95
CA GLN A 92 -17.98 0.03 -2.09
C GLN A 92 -17.25 -0.95 -3.01
N GLU A 93 -15.91 -0.90 -3.04
CA GLU A 93 -15.08 -1.85 -3.80
C GLU A 93 -14.93 -3.18 -3.07
N LEU A 94 -15.21 -3.21 -1.77
CA LEU A 94 -15.22 -4.42 -0.95
C LEU A 94 -16.58 -5.12 -0.93
N ASP A 95 -17.62 -4.51 -1.53
CA ASP A 95 -18.95 -5.12 -1.62
C ASP A 95 -18.88 -6.38 -2.51
N PRO A 96 -19.19 -7.59 -1.99
CA PRO A 96 -19.16 -8.82 -2.79
C PRO A 96 -20.10 -8.80 -3.99
N ARG A 97 -21.11 -7.92 -3.98
CA ARG A 97 -22.08 -7.72 -5.06
C ARG A 97 -21.52 -6.83 -6.17
N ASN A 98 -20.45 -6.07 -5.91
CA ASN A 98 -19.77 -5.28 -6.92
C ASN A 98 -18.94 -6.22 -7.82
N PRO A 99 -19.18 -6.28 -9.14
CA PRO A 99 -18.44 -7.16 -10.04
C PRO A 99 -16.92 -6.93 -9.99
N LYS A 100 -16.47 -5.72 -9.62
CA LYS A 100 -15.06 -5.37 -9.49
C LYS A 100 -14.41 -5.85 -8.18
N SER A 101 -15.19 -6.28 -7.18
CA SER A 101 -14.63 -6.73 -5.89
C SER A 101 -13.88 -8.06 -5.99
N LYS A 102 -14.24 -8.91 -6.96
CA LYS A 102 -13.63 -10.24 -7.17
C LYS A 102 -12.15 -10.20 -7.56
N ILE A 103 -11.69 -9.12 -8.20
CA ILE A 103 -10.29 -8.97 -8.66
C ILE A 103 -9.36 -8.52 -7.52
N HIS A 104 -9.91 -7.98 -6.43
CA HIS A 104 -9.14 -7.26 -5.41
C HIS A 104 -9.38 -7.74 -3.98
N SER A 105 -9.99 -8.92 -3.81
CA SER A 105 -10.33 -9.51 -2.50
C SER A 105 -9.13 -10.05 -1.72
N SER A 106 -7.96 -9.41 -1.80
CA SER A 106 -6.80 -9.74 -0.98
C SER A 106 -6.93 -8.99 0.35
N ARG A 107 -7.57 -9.61 1.36
CA ARG A 107 -7.37 -9.20 2.77
C ARG A 107 -5.94 -9.60 3.19
N ALA A 108 -4.94 -8.90 2.67
CA ALA A 108 -3.55 -9.16 2.99
C ALA A 108 -3.05 -8.10 3.98
N MET A 109 -3.53 -8.16 5.22
CA MET A 109 -2.78 -7.59 6.34
C MET A 109 -1.73 -8.64 6.73
N LEU A 110 -0.62 -8.68 5.99
CA LEU A 110 0.49 -9.57 6.31
C LEU A 110 1.28 -8.94 7.45
N LYS A 111 1.12 -9.49 8.65
CA LYS A 111 1.96 -9.17 9.81
C LYS A 111 3.18 -10.07 9.78
N LYS A 112 4.36 -9.48 9.58
CA LYS A 112 5.62 -10.20 9.81
C LYS A 112 6.18 -9.73 11.14
N VAL A 113 6.30 -10.65 12.09
CA VAL A 113 7.05 -10.41 13.33
C VAL A 113 8.51 -10.65 13.01
N LYS A 114 9.37 -9.70 13.36
CA LYS A 114 10.81 -9.88 13.25
C LYS A 114 11.23 -10.87 14.34
N ASP A 115 11.69 -12.06 13.96
CA ASP A 115 12.28 -13.00 14.91
C ASP A 115 13.46 -12.30 15.61
N LYS A 116 13.45 -12.31 16.95
CA LYS A 116 14.54 -11.78 17.76
C LYS A 116 15.69 -12.79 17.68
N ASP A 117 16.78 -12.40 17.01
CA ASP A 117 18.10 -13.04 17.16
C ASP A 117 18.61 -12.91 18.59
#